data_AF-A0A2V8WFX5-F1
#
_entry.id   AF-A0A2V8WFX5-F1
#
_cell.length_a   1.000
_cell.length_b   1.000
_cell.length_c   1.000
_cell.angle_alpha   90.00
_cell.angle_beta   90.00
_cell.angle_gamma   90.00
#
_symmetry.space_group_name_H-M   'P 1'
#
loop_
_entity.id
_entity.type
_entity.pdbx_description
1 polymer ?
#
loop_
_entity_poly.entity_id
_entity_poly.type
_entity_poly.pdbx_seq_one_letter_code
_entity_poly.pdbx_strand_id
1 'polypeptide(L)' 'MTRRNIALGLAALAIFAGLLYFYGGHQTPSSQAPLADLNTANLSELKNEFNSSHANVRMLVLLSPT' A
#
# COMPACT_ATOMS: atom_id res chain seq x y z
N MET A 1 -19.61 -27.43 -20.16
CA MET A 1 -18.51 -26.47 -20.34
C MET A 1 -17.37 -27.12 -21.11
N THR A 2 -16.84 -26.48 -22.14
CA THR A 2 -15.67 -27.01 -22.86
C THR A 2 -14.41 -26.79 -22.02
N ARG A 3 -13.40 -27.67 -22.16
CA ARG A 3 -12.11 -27.55 -21.44
C ARG A 3 -11.46 -26.17 -21.64
N ARG A 4 -11.68 -25.56 -22.81
CA ARG A 4 -11.25 -24.19 -23.13
C ARG A 4 -11.84 -23.14 -22.18
N ASN A 5 -13.13 -23.23 -21.88
CA ASN A 5 -13.80 -22.26 -21.00
C ASN A 5 -13.31 -22.40 -19.56
N ILE A 6 -13.00 -23.62 -19.11
CA ILE A 6 -12.42 -23.87 -17.79
C ILE A 6 -11.01 -23.27 -17.71
N ALA A 7 -10.18 -23.49 -18.73
CA ALA A 7 -8.82 -22.93 -18.78
C ALA A 7 -8.82 -21.41 -18.76
N LEU A 8 -9.72 -20.77 -19.52
CA LEU A 8 -9.89 -19.32 -19.51
C LEU A 8 -10.36 -18.78 -18.16
N GLY A 9 -11.29 -19.47 -17.50
CA GLY A 9 -11.75 -19.09 -16.16
C GLY A 9 -10.63 -19.15 -15.12
N LEU A 10 -9.82 -20.22 -15.13
CA LEU A 10 -8.67 -20.35 -14.23
C LEU A 10 -7.60 -19.28 -14.50
N ALA A 11 -7.33 -18.98 -15.77
CA ALA A 11 -6.38 -17.93 -16.14
C ALA A 11 -6.84 -16.56 -15.62
N ALA A 12 -8.12 -16.22 -15.79
CA ALA A 12 -8.67 -14.99 -15.26
C ALA A 12 -8.56 -14.93 -13.73
N LEU A 13 -8.91 -16.02 -13.02
CA LEU A 13 -8.82 -16.09 -11.56
C LEU A 13 -7.38 -15.87 -11.07
N ALA A 14 -6.40 -16.49 -11.74
CA ALA A 14 -4.99 -16.33 -11.40
C ALA A 14 -4.49 -14.90 -11.59
N ILE A 15 -4.90 -14.24 -12.68
CA ILE A 15 -4.55 -12.82 -12.92
C ILE A 15 -5.14 -11.93 -11.82
N PHE A 16 -6.42 -12.10 -11.48
CA PHE A 16 -7.06 -11.33 -10.41
C PHE A 16 -6.41 -11.57 -9.05
N ALA A 17 -6.07 -12.82 -8.72
CA ALA A 17 -5.37 -13.14 -7.48
C ALA A 17 -3.99 -12.48 -7.43
N GLY A 18 -3.23 -12.49 -8.53
CA GLY A 18 -1.93 -11.81 -8.61
C GLY A 18 -2.07 -10.29 -8.42
N LEU A 19 -3.04 -9.66 -9.09
CA LEU A 19 -3.28 -8.23 -8.93
C LEU A 19 -3.65 -7.86 -7.49
N LEU A 20 -4.53 -8.64 -6.85
CA LEU A 20 -4.88 -8.41 -5.44
C LEU A 20 -3.69 -8.63 -4.50
N TYR A 21 -2.83 -9.60 -4.78
CA TYR A 21 -1.64 -9.84 -3.96
C TYR A 21 -0.62 -8.69 -4.03
N PHE A 22 -0.36 -8.18 -5.24
CA PHE A 22 0.64 -7.11 -5.44
C PHE A 22 0.11 -5.69 -5.19
N TYR A 23 -1.20 -5.47 -5.34
CA TYR A 23 -1.80 -4.14 -5.26
C TYR A 23 -2.94 -4.02 -4.23
N GLY A 24 -3.25 -5.08 -3.47
CA GLY A 24 -4.33 -5.07 -2.48
C GLY A 24 -4.06 -4.24 -1.23
N GLY A 25 -2.90 -3.62 -1.13
CA GLY A 25 -2.48 -2.83 0.03
C GLY A 25 -2.10 -3.70 1.24
N HIS A 26 -1.70 -3.04 2.32
CA HIS A 26 -1.34 -3.71 3.57
C HIS A 26 -2.53 -3.71 4.54
N GLN A 27 -2.64 -4.78 5.33
CA GLN A 27 -3.67 -4.86 6.37
C GLN A 27 -3.37 -3.80 7.44
N THR A 28 -4.28 -2.84 7.56
CA THR A 28 -4.18 -1.74 8.51
C THR A 28 -5.21 -1.95 9.62
N PRO A 29 -4.83 -1.78 10.90
CA PRO A 29 -5.80 -1.87 11.99
C PRO A 29 -6.95 -0.88 11.76
N SER A 30 -8.20 -1.29 12.05
CA SER A 30 -9.40 -0.50 11.74
C SER A 30 -9.44 0.89 12.38
N SER A 31 -8.64 1.14 13.42
CA SER A 31 -8.54 2.43 14.11
C SER A 31 -7.39 3.32 13.60
N GLN A 32 -6.68 2.91 12.56
CA GLN A 32 -5.53 3.64 12.02
C GLN A 32 -5.67 3.82 10.50
N ALA A 33 -5.39 5.03 10.01
CA ALA A 33 -5.22 5.24 8.58
C ALA A 33 -4.03 4.39 8.05
N PRO A 34 -4.07 3.95 6.79
CA PRO A 34 -2.95 3.27 6.19
C PRO A 34 -1.65 4.04 6.29
N LEU A 35 -0.55 3.32 6.60
CA LEU A 35 0.78 3.90 6.56
C LEU A 35 1.16 4.23 5.12
N ALA A 36 1.86 5.34 4.93
CA ALA A 36 2.37 5.75 3.63
C ALA A 36 3.75 5.14 3.39
N ASP A 37 3.97 4.62 2.18
CA ASP A 37 5.30 4.18 1.74
C ASP A 37 6.14 5.39 1.34
N LEU A 38 7.26 5.59 2.06
CA LEU A 38 8.17 6.69 1.78
C LEU A 38 9.05 6.38 0.56
N ASN A 39 9.09 7.31 -0.38
CA ASN A 39 9.87 7.22 -1.61
C ASN A 39 10.40 8.60 -2.03
N THR A 40 11.15 8.67 -3.12
CA THR A 40 11.74 9.93 -3.59
C THR A 40 10.73 10.97 -4.03
N ALA A 41 9.52 10.57 -4.44
CA ALA A 41 8.48 11.47 -4.91
C ALA A 41 7.73 12.18 -3.76
N ASN A 42 7.60 11.53 -2.60
CA ASN A 42 6.83 12.08 -1.45
C ASN A 42 7.70 12.55 -0.28
N LEU A 43 9.03 12.39 -0.35
CA LEU A 43 9.94 12.82 0.72
C LEU A 43 9.91 14.34 0.98
N SER A 44 9.74 15.14 -0.07
CA SER A 44 9.68 16.61 0.05
C SER A 44 8.41 17.08 0.76
N GLU A 45 7.28 16.44 0.49
CA GLU A 45 5.99 16.68 1.14
C GLU A 45 6.08 16.36 2.63
N LEU A 46 6.57 15.18 3.00
CA LEU A 46 6.80 14.79 4.40
C LEU A 46 7.66 15.83 5.13
N LYS A 47 8.76 16.27 4.51
CA LYS A 47 9.64 17.29 5.10
C LYS A 47 8.87 18.60 5.36
N ASN A 48 8.06 19.05 4.41
CA ASN A 48 7.34 20.31 4.52
C ASN A 48 6.26 20.23 5.59
N GLU A 49 5.46 19.17 5.61
CA GLU A 49 4.44 18.93 6.65
C GLU A 49 5.06 18.78 8.02
N PHE A 50 6.12 17.98 8.13
CA PHE A 50 6.82 17.82 9.40
C PHE A 50 7.35 19.16 9.90
N ASN A 51 7.88 20.04 9.03
CA ASN A 51 8.47 21.32 9.44
C ASN A 51 7.49 22.49 9.62
N SER A 52 6.23 22.38 9.19
CA SER A 52 5.26 23.49 9.26
C SER A 52 4.65 23.77 10.66
N SER A 53 4.65 22.78 11.57
CA SER A 53 4.00 22.91 12.89
C SER A 53 4.89 23.53 13.98
N HIS A 54 4.81 24.83 14.25
CA HIS A 54 5.79 25.52 15.10
C HIS A 54 5.68 25.36 16.64
N ALA A 55 4.75 24.55 17.18
CA ALA A 55 4.44 24.58 18.62
C ALA A 55 4.28 23.22 19.33
N ASN A 56 4.49 22.08 18.66
CA ASN A 56 4.28 20.76 19.25
C ASN A 56 5.52 19.86 19.16
N VAL A 57 5.65 18.91 20.09
CA VAL A 57 6.60 17.80 19.99
C VAL A 57 6.20 16.93 18.79
N ARG A 58 7.18 16.61 17.95
CA ARG A 58 6.97 15.85 16.70
C ARG A 58 7.68 14.51 16.79
N MET A 59 6.97 13.45 16.44
CA MET A 59 7.53 12.10 16.35
C MET A 59 7.36 11.58 14.92
N LEU A 60 8.43 11.00 14.38
CA LEU A 60 8.42 10.28 13.11
C LEU A 60 8.77 8.83 13.40
N VAL A 61 7.91 7.90 13.00
CA VAL A 61 8.14 6.46 13.14
C VAL A 61 8.34 5.88 11.74
N LEU A 62 9.52 5.32 11.51
CA LEU A 62 9.86 4.67 10.25
C LEU A 62 9.95 3.16 10.49
N LEU A 63 9.24 2.41 9.65
CA LEU A 63 9.23 0.96 9.68
C LEU A 63 9.97 0.47 8.44
N SER A 64 10.95 -0.41 8.62
CA SER A 64 11.56 -1.10 7.49
C SER A 64 10.64 -2.23 7.02
N PRO A 65 10.48 -2.45 5.71
CA PRO A 65 9.88 -3.68 5.21
C PRO A 65 10.62 -4.89 5.78
N THR A 66 9.90 -5.86 6.33
CA THR A 66 10.43 -7.14 6.85
C THR A 66 10.42 -8.22 5.77
#